data_AF-A0A452YB23-F1
#
_entry.id   AF-A0A452YB23-F1
#
_cell.length_a   1.000
_cell.length_b   1.000
_cell.length_c   1.000
_cell.angle_alpha   90.00
_cell.angle_beta   90.00
_cell.angle_gamma   90.00
#
_symmetry.space_group_name_H-M   'P 1'
#
loop_
_entity.id
_entity.type
_entity.pdbx_description
1 polymer ?
#
loop_
_entity_poly.entity_id
_entity_poly.type
_entity_poly.pdbx_seq_one_letter_code
_entity_poly.pdbx_strand_id
1 'polypeptide(L)'
;EFSVGATQLGQILNKASHNSCDIILVGGAACKAVKGMSDSSSQYTASENESIVWEFLKGRILPGIAALDKSYPYQIPWDDVFSDTTQPLFVDIGSGNGLFLFQMARNWEGLNFLGLEMNEKLVVRCLQDVASAGKRNLYFLSTNATSTFRSIVSSYPGQLTLVSIQCPNPDFNKEQNRWRMVRRMLVEAVADLLQVNGKVYSV
;
A
#
# COMPACT_ATOMS: atom_id res chain seq x y z
N GLU A 1 8.47 -27.51 22.07
CA GLU A 1 7.33 -26.94 22.80
C GLU A 1 7.00 -25.57 22.23
N PHE A 2 5.71 -25.23 22.12
CA PHE A 2 5.29 -23.90 21.69
C PHE A 2 5.40 -22.91 22.85
N SER A 3 5.68 -21.64 22.58
CA SER A 3 5.65 -20.61 23.60
C SER A 3 4.23 -20.41 24.13
N VAL A 4 4.09 -19.95 25.38
CA VAL A 4 2.77 -19.68 26.01
C VAL A 4 1.89 -18.80 25.13
N GLY A 5 2.46 -17.77 24.48
CA GLY A 5 1.75 -16.90 23.55
C GLY A 5 1.28 -17.60 22.27
N ALA A 6 2.07 -18.53 21.72
CA ALA A 6 1.68 -19.31 20.54
C ALA A 6 0.50 -20.25 20.85
N THR A 7 0.51 -20.87 22.04
CA THR A 7 -0.58 -21.73 22.51
C THR A 7 -1.88 -20.93 22.72
N GLN A 8 -1.79 -19.73 23.29
CA GLN A 8 -2.95 -18.87 23.49
C GLN A 8 -3.55 -18.36 22.17
N LEU A 9 -2.71 -18.00 21.20
CA LEU A 9 -3.14 -17.62 19.85
C LEU A 9 -3.85 -18.78 19.14
N GLY A 10 -3.29 -20.00 19.23
CA GLY A 10 -3.91 -21.20 18.66
C GLY A 10 -5.30 -21.48 19.25
N GLN A 11 -5.50 -21.28 20.55
CA GLN A 11 -6.83 -21.42 21.19
C GLN A 11 -7.84 -20.38 20.69
N ILE A 12 -7.42 -19.13 20.50
CA ILE A 12 -8.29 -18.06 19.99
C ILE A 12 -8.73 -18.37 18.56
N LEU A 13 -7.79 -18.77 17.71
CA LEU A 13 -8.05 -19.13 16.32
C LEU A 13 -8.96 -20.36 16.20
N ASN A 14 -8.77 -21.36 17.07
CA ASN A 14 -9.63 -22.54 17.11
C ASN A 14 -11.06 -22.24 17.57
N LYS A 15 -11.25 -21.30 18.49
CA LYS A 15 -12.61 -20.84 18.85
C LYS A 15 -13.26 -20.07 17.70
N ALA A 16 -12.50 -19.25 16.99
CA ALA A 16 -13.02 -18.46 15.88
C ALA A 16 -13.43 -19.33 14.67
N SER A 17 -12.73 -20.44 14.40
CA SER A 17 -13.05 -21.33 13.26
C SER A 17 -14.41 -22.01 13.38
N HIS A 18 -14.93 -22.17 14.60
CA HIS A 18 -16.23 -22.77 14.88
C HIS A 18 -17.39 -21.76 14.75
N ASN A 19 -17.10 -20.46 14.61
CA ASN A 19 -18.12 -19.40 14.51
C ASN A 19 -18.38 -18.95 13.06
N SER A 20 -18.26 -19.87 12.09
CA SER A 20 -18.42 -19.57 10.64
C SER A 20 -17.51 -18.45 10.14
N CYS A 21 -16.33 -18.29 10.73
CA CYS A 21 -15.33 -17.32 10.29
C CYS A 21 -14.32 -18.00 9.36
N ASP A 22 -14.09 -17.42 8.19
CA ASP A 22 -12.99 -17.82 7.32
C ASP A 22 -11.67 -17.32 7.91
N ILE A 23 -10.84 -18.25 8.38
CA ILE A 23 -9.54 -17.94 8.97
C ILE A 23 -8.44 -18.28 7.96
N ILE A 24 -7.69 -17.24 7.57
CA ILE A 24 -6.50 -17.37 6.74
C ILE A 24 -5.26 -17.27 7.63
N LEU A 25 -4.49 -18.35 7.70
CA LEU A 25 -3.22 -18.40 8.44
C LEU A 25 -2.06 -18.22 7.47
N VAL A 26 -1.25 -17.22 7.75
CA VAL A 26 -0.09 -16.86 6.93
C VAL A 26 1.16 -17.02 7.78
N GLY A 27 2.07 -17.86 7.31
CA GLY A 27 3.40 -18.00 7.88
C GLY A 27 3.65 -19.25 8.72
N GLY A 28 4.89 -19.73 8.64
CA GLY A 28 5.26 -21.05 9.14
C GLY A 28 5.05 -21.24 10.64
N ALA A 29 5.29 -20.19 11.44
CA ALA A 29 5.10 -20.22 12.89
C ALA A 29 3.60 -20.28 13.27
N ALA A 30 2.76 -19.48 12.62
CA ALA A 30 1.31 -19.47 12.85
C ALA A 30 0.66 -20.80 12.40
N CYS A 31 1.04 -21.31 11.23
CA CYS A 31 0.58 -22.59 10.71
C CYS A 31 0.96 -23.76 11.64
N LYS A 32 2.20 -23.79 12.16
CA LYS A 32 2.64 -24.84 13.11
C LYS A 32 1.91 -24.75 14.45
N ALA A 33 1.70 -23.55 14.97
CA ALA A 33 0.98 -23.34 16.23
C ALA A 33 -0.48 -23.84 16.15
N VAL A 34 -1.15 -23.66 15.00
CA VAL A 34 -2.54 -24.12 14.82
C VAL A 34 -2.63 -25.61 14.48
N LYS A 35 -1.71 -26.15 13.65
CA LYS A 35 -1.64 -27.59 13.33
C LYS A 35 -1.43 -28.48 14.55
N GLY A 36 -0.76 -27.97 15.59
CA GLY A 36 -0.56 -28.69 16.86
C GLY A 36 -1.79 -28.78 17.76
N MET A 37 -2.91 -28.13 17.40
CA MET A 37 -4.07 -27.94 18.28
C MET A 37 -5.41 -28.28 17.62
N SER A 38 -5.43 -28.65 16.34
CA SER A 38 -6.66 -28.82 15.56
C SER A 38 -7.28 -30.22 15.72
N ASP A 39 -8.55 -30.26 16.13
CA ASP A 39 -9.46 -31.39 15.85
C ASP A 39 -9.95 -31.34 14.39
N SER A 40 -10.34 -32.50 13.86
CA SER A 40 -10.62 -32.77 12.44
C SER A 40 -11.75 -31.95 11.79
N SER A 41 -12.46 -31.09 12.54
CA SER A 41 -13.61 -30.30 12.08
C SER A 41 -13.31 -28.85 11.70
N SER A 42 -12.08 -28.36 11.88
CA SER A 42 -11.76 -26.95 11.71
C SER A 42 -11.32 -26.61 10.28
N GLN A 43 -12.04 -25.74 9.57
CA GLN A 43 -11.63 -25.28 8.24
C GLN A 43 -10.71 -24.06 8.35
N TYR A 44 -9.40 -24.27 8.15
CA TYR A 44 -8.41 -23.20 8.00
C TYR A 44 -7.88 -23.19 6.58
N THR A 45 -7.70 -22.00 5.99
CA THR A 45 -6.84 -21.86 4.81
C THR A 45 -5.44 -21.48 5.29
N ALA A 46 -4.52 -22.43 5.28
CA ALA A 46 -3.15 -22.24 5.76
C ALA A 46 -2.17 -22.18 4.59
N SER A 47 -1.30 -21.17 4.59
CA SER A 47 -0.22 -21.05 3.61
C SER A 47 1.12 -20.86 4.30
N GLU A 48 2.03 -21.79 4.08
CA GLU A 48 3.41 -21.73 4.60
C GLU A 48 4.28 -20.76 3.81
N ASN A 49 3.91 -20.48 2.55
CA ASN A 49 4.60 -19.51 1.70
C ASN A 49 3.91 -18.14 1.77
N GLU A 50 4.43 -17.31 2.65
CA GLU A 50 3.95 -15.95 2.92
C GLU A 50 4.01 -15.04 1.68
N SER A 51 4.97 -15.27 0.78
CA SER A 51 5.12 -14.49 -0.47
C SER A 51 3.95 -14.68 -1.44
N ILE A 52 3.37 -15.89 -1.53
CA ILE A 52 2.21 -16.17 -2.40
C ILE A 52 0.97 -15.46 -1.86
N VAL A 53 0.81 -15.46 -0.53
CA VAL A 53 -0.31 -14.79 0.11
C VAL A 53 -0.17 -13.28 -0.02
N TRP A 54 1.05 -12.74 0.11
CA TRP A 54 1.29 -11.32 -0.15
C TRP A 54 0.89 -10.94 -1.58
N GLU A 55 1.31 -11.68 -2.60
CA GLU A 55 0.92 -11.40 -3.99
C GLU A 55 -0.60 -11.44 -4.21
N PHE A 56 -1.32 -12.35 -3.53
CA PHE A 56 -2.78 -12.38 -3.57
C PHE A 56 -3.43 -11.16 -2.89
N LEU A 57 -2.86 -10.73 -1.76
CA LEU A 57 -3.41 -9.69 -0.91
C LEU A 57 -3.05 -8.27 -1.36
N LYS A 58 -1.87 -8.09 -1.97
CA LYS A 58 -1.34 -6.80 -2.44
C LYS A 58 -2.41 -6.02 -3.21
N GLY A 59 -2.64 -4.77 -2.79
CA GLY A 59 -3.66 -3.89 -3.38
C GLY A 59 -5.11 -4.09 -2.92
N ARG A 60 -5.42 -5.12 -2.11
CA ARG A 60 -6.77 -5.32 -1.53
C ARG A 60 -6.98 -4.50 -0.24
N ILE A 61 -8.25 -4.30 0.12
CA ILE A 61 -8.66 -3.67 1.39
C ILE A 61 -9.11 -4.78 2.35
N LEU A 62 -8.22 -5.20 3.24
CA LEU A 62 -8.54 -6.19 4.28
C LEU A 62 -8.04 -5.71 5.65
N PRO A 63 -8.82 -5.87 6.73
CA PRO A 63 -8.33 -5.63 8.08
C PRO A 63 -7.10 -6.51 8.35
N GLY A 64 -5.98 -5.91 8.76
CA GLY A 64 -4.72 -6.62 9.05
C GLY A 64 -3.69 -6.64 7.93
N ILE A 65 -4.04 -6.22 6.70
CA ILE A 65 -3.08 -6.19 5.59
C ILE A 65 -1.90 -5.21 5.82
N ALA A 66 -2.13 -4.18 6.63
CA ALA A 66 -1.13 -3.21 7.08
C ALA A 66 0.10 -3.87 7.72
N ALA A 67 -0.12 -4.97 8.45
CA ALA A 67 0.95 -5.69 9.12
C ALA A 67 1.83 -6.45 8.11
N LEU A 68 1.24 -6.95 7.02
CA LEU A 68 1.95 -7.65 5.96
C LEU A 68 2.73 -6.69 5.06
N ASP A 69 2.19 -5.49 4.81
CA ASP A 69 2.87 -4.45 4.02
C ASP A 69 4.26 -4.10 4.58
N LYS A 70 4.42 -4.16 5.91
CA LYS A 70 5.71 -3.95 6.59
C LYS A 70 6.69 -5.11 6.38
N SER A 71 6.19 -6.34 6.27
CA SER A 71 7.02 -7.55 6.12
C SER A 71 7.39 -7.82 4.66
N TYR A 72 6.59 -7.35 3.71
CA TYR A 72 6.76 -7.57 2.27
C TYR A 72 6.76 -6.23 1.51
N PRO A 73 7.86 -5.47 1.59
CA PRO A 73 7.91 -4.14 1.01
C PRO A 73 7.80 -4.18 -0.52
N TYR A 74 7.19 -3.13 -1.10
CA TYR A 74 7.22 -2.87 -2.53
C TYR A 74 8.67 -2.65 -2.94
N GLN A 75 9.15 -3.47 -3.88
CA GLN A 75 10.46 -3.30 -4.47
C GLN A 75 10.32 -2.54 -5.77
N ILE A 76 10.65 -1.25 -5.73
CA ILE A 76 10.68 -0.38 -6.89
C ILE A 76 12.15 -0.07 -7.19
N PRO A 77 12.64 -0.37 -8.41
CA PRO A 77 14.00 -0.02 -8.79
C PRO A 77 14.08 1.48 -9.08
N TRP A 78 14.19 2.30 -8.02
CA TRP A 78 14.08 3.76 -8.14
C TRP A 78 15.09 4.37 -9.11
N ASP A 79 16.29 3.79 -9.25
CA ASP A 79 17.32 4.26 -10.17
C ASP A 79 16.96 4.02 -11.66
N ASP A 80 16.12 3.02 -11.92
CA ASP A 80 15.54 2.80 -13.26
C ASP A 80 14.38 3.77 -13.53
N VAL A 81 13.72 4.24 -12.46
CA VAL A 81 12.55 5.13 -12.54
C VAL A 81 12.95 6.60 -12.67
N PHE A 82 13.77 7.09 -11.74
CA PHE A 82 14.18 8.50 -11.68
C PHE A 82 15.64 8.67 -12.04
N SER A 83 15.99 9.79 -12.67
CA SER A 83 17.40 10.10 -12.98
C SER A 83 18.24 10.44 -11.75
N ASP A 84 17.62 10.99 -10.70
CA ASP A 84 18.28 11.33 -9.44
C ASP A 84 17.32 11.00 -8.29
N THR A 85 17.59 9.88 -7.61
CA THR A 85 16.75 9.36 -6.54
C THR A 85 16.96 10.08 -5.20
N THR A 86 17.96 10.97 -5.11
CA THR A 86 18.20 11.78 -3.92
C THR A 86 17.27 13.00 -3.83
N GLN A 87 16.60 13.34 -4.93
CA GLN A 87 15.70 14.48 -4.97
C GLN A 87 14.51 14.29 -4.03
N PRO A 88 13.94 15.39 -3.52
CA PRO A 88 12.75 15.31 -2.70
C PRO A 88 11.55 14.79 -3.49
N LEU A 89 10.70 14.00 -2.83
CA LEU A 89 9.55 13.33 -3.43
C LEU A 89 8.26 14.10 -3.13
N PHE A 90 7.47 14.25 -4.19
CA PHE A 90 6.07 14.61 -4.17
C PHE A 90 5.26 13.34 -4.50
N VAL A 91 4.26 13.01 -3.67
CA VAL A 91 3.31 11.92 -3.96
C VAL A 91 1.91 12.47 -4.15
N ASP A 92 1.25 12.12 -5.26
CA ASP A 92 -0.18 12.40 -5.48
C ASP A 92 -1.00 11.11 -5.38
N ILE A 93 -1.92 11.08 -4.41
CA ILE A 93 -2.79 9.95 -4.12
C ILE A 93 -4.13 10.17 -4.84
N GLY A 94 -4.49 9.21 -5.68
CA GLY A 94 -5.65 9.34 -6.58
C GLY A 94 -5.31 10.15 -7.83
N SER A 95 -4.10 9.96 -8.39
CA SER A 95 -3.56 10.82 -9.44
C SER A 95 -4.35 10.84 -10.76
N GLY A 96 -5.32 9.93 -10.93
CA GLY A 96 -6.22 9.92 -12.07
C GLY A 96 -5.46 9.80 -13.39
N ASN A 97 -5.74 10.71 -14.32
CA ASN A 97 -5.06 10.78 -15.62
C ASN A 97 -3.70 11.51 -15.58
N GLY A 98 -3.20 11.84 -14.39
CA GLY A 98 -1.85 12.37 -14.19
C GLY A 98 -1.62 13.81 -14.62
N LEU A 99 -2.63 14.52 -15.16
CA LEU A 99 -2.46 15.88 -15.70
C LEU A 99 -1.83 16.85 -14.71
N PHE A 100 -2.24 16.77 -13.44
CA PHE A 100 -1.68 17.58 -12.36
C PHE A 100 -0.18 17.33 -12.18
N LEU A 101 0.21 16.07 -11.99
CA LEU A 101 1.62 15.70 -11.82
C LEU A 101 2.47 15.99 -13.05
N PHE A 102 1.94 15.82 -14.27
CA PHE A 102 2.62 16.24 -15.49
C PHE A 102 2.95 17.72 -15.49
N GLN A 103 2.00 18.56 -15.10
CA GLN A 103 2.23 20.01 -15.02
C GLN A 103 3.28 20.35 -13.97
N MET A 104 3.25 19.69 -12.80
CA MET A 104 4.23 19.93 -11.74
C MET A 104 5.64 19.47 -12.14
N ALA A 105 5.78 18.24 -12.66
CA ALA A 105 7.06 17.68 -13.10
C ALA A 105 7.71 18.43 -14.27
N ARG A 106 6.91 19.17 -15.05
CA ARG A 106 7.43 20.10 -16.06
C ARG A 106 8.01 21.37 -15.49
N ASN A 107 7.48 21.87 -14.38
CA ASN A 107 7.87 23.16 -13.82
C ASN A 107 8.96 23.02 -12.74
N TRP A 108 9.04 21.88 -12.07
CA TRP A 108 9.94 21.66 -10.92
C TRP A 108 10.84 20.43 -11.15
N GLU A 109 11.92 20.61 -11.90
CA GLU A 109 12.83 19.50 -12.27
C GLU A 109 13.74 19.05 -11.11
N GLY A 110 13.81 19.80 -10.02
CA GLY A 110 14.53 19.43 -8.79
C GLY A 110 13.71 18.61 -7.80
N LEU A 111 12.56 18.07 -8.24
CA LEU A 111 11.68 17.20 -7.47
C LEU A 111 11.31 15.97 -8.29
N ASN A 112 11.17 14.84 -7.60
CA ASN A 112 10.56 13.64 -8.17
C ASN A 112 9.08 13.57 -7.82
N PHE A 113 8.28 13.07 -8.75
CA PHE A 113 6.83 12.99 -8.65
C PHE A 113 6.36 11.55 -8.81
N LEU A 114 5.53 11.09 -7.89
CA LEU A 114 4.93 9.75 -7.90
C LEU A 114 3.41 9.85 -7.83
N GLY A 115 2.73 9.35 -8.86
CA GLY A 115 1.28 9.19 -8.86
C GLY A 115 0.88 7.79 -8.40
N LEU A 116 0.01 7.71 -7.40
CA LEU A 116 -0.61 6.46 -6.95
C LEU A 116 -2.07 6.44 -7.36
N GLU A 117 -2.44 5.50 -8.24
CA GLU A 117 -3.79 5.40 -8.79
C GLU A 117 -4.25 3.94 -8.76
N MET A 118 -5.50 3.68 -8.41
CA MET A 118 -6.02 2.31 -8.32
C MET A 118 -6.52 1.78 -9.67
N ASN A 119 -6.88 2.67 -10.59
CA ASN A 119 -7.28 2.33 -11.95
C ASN A 119 -6.06 2.10 -12.86
N GLU A 120 -5.69 0.83 -13.02
CA GLU A 120 -4.56 0.40 -13.84
C GLU A 120 -4.58 0.95 -15.27
N LYS A 121 -5.76 1.08 -15.90
CA LYS A 121 -5.87 1.62 -17.26
C LYS A 121 -5.43 3.08 -17.35
N LEU A 122 -5.64 3.87 -16.29
CA LEU A 122 -5.16 5.25 -16.23
C LEU A 122 -3.65 5.28 -16.05
N VAL A 123 -3.12 4.43 -15.17
CA VAL A 123 -1.67 4.33 -14.94
C VAL A 123 -0.92 3.93 -16.21
N VAL A 124 -1.41 2.93 -16.95
CA VAL A 124 -0.81 2.51 -18.23
C VAL A 124 -0.72 3.69 -19.22
N ARG A 125 -1.78 4.50 -19.32
CA ARG A 125 -1.77 5.70 -20.17
C ARG A 125 -0.76 6.73 -19.66
N CYS A 126 -0.74 7.01 -18.36
CA CYS A 126 0.20 7.96 -17.79
C CYS A 126 1.66 7.53 -18.02
N LEU A 127 1.97 6.23 -17.90
CA LEU A 127 3.31 5.70 -18.17
C LEU A 127 3.70 5.82 -19.65
N GLN A 128 2.75 5.61 -20.59
CA GLN A 128 2.96 5.86 -22.02
C GLN A 128 3.26 7.34 -22.30
N ASP A 129 2.54 8.24 -21.64
CA ASP A 129 2.73 9.69 -21.75
C ASP A 129 4.09 10.11 -21.15
N VAL A 130 4.51 9.52 -20.02
CA VAL A 130 5.82 9.75 -19.38
C VAL A 130 6.95 9.36 -20.34
N ALA A 131 6.84 8.16 -20.93
CA ALA A 131 7.83 7.66 -21.87
C ALA A 131 7.91 8.54 -23.13
N SER A 132 6.74 8.94 -23.67
CA SER A 132 6.66 9.80 -24.86
C SER A 132 7.21 11.21 -24.62
N ALA A 133 7.05 11.73 -23.40
CA ALA A 133 7.60 13.03 -22.98
C ALA A 133 9.07 12.95 -22.53
N GLY A 134 9.67 11.76 -22.45
CA GLY A 134 11.03 11.56 -21.95
C GLY A 134 11.23 12.00 -20.50
N LYS A 135 10.16 11.99 -19.68
CA LYS A 135 10.23 12.48 -18.30
C LYS A 135 10.90 11.45 -17.39
N ARG A 136 11.91 11.90 -16.66
CA ARG A 136 12.72 11.09 -15.73
C ARG A 136 12.61 11.56 -14.27
N ASN A 137 11.68 12.45 -13.97
CA ASN A 137 11.33 12.91 -12.63
C ASN A 137 9.84 12.68 -12.31
N LEU A 138 9.14 11.87 -13.12
CA LEU A 138 7.72 11.57 -12.97
C LEU A 138 7.45 10.10 -13.21
N TYR A 139 6.72 9.46 -12.30
CA TYR A 139 6.34 8.06 -12.41
C TYR A 139 4.93 7.80 -11.85
N PHE A 140 4.30 6.71 -12.29
CA PHE A 140 2.96 6.32 -11.86
C PHE A 140 2.92 4.84 -11.48
N LEU A 141 2.13 4.51 -10.46
CA LEU A 141 2.01 3.16 -9.96
C LEU A 141 0.55 2.78 -9.72
N SER A 142 0.15 1.64 -10.29
CA SER A 142 -1.18 1.05 -10.08
C SER A 142 -1.26 0.40 -8.71
N THR A 143 -1.93 1.03 -7.76
CA THR A 143 -2.00 0.53 -6.38
C THR A 143 -3.15 1.10 -5.57
N ASN A 144 -3.45 0.43 -4.46
CA ASN A 144 -4.29 0.98 -3.42
C ASN A 144 -3.42 1.72 -2.40
N ALA A 145 -3.30 3.04 -2.57
CA ALA A 145 -2.47 3.87 -1.70
C ALA A 145 -2.79 3.68 -0.21
N THR A 146 -4.04 3.40 0.15
CA THR A 146 -4.42 3.16 1.55
C THR A 146 -3.59 2.06 2.19
N SER A 147 -3.38 0.94 1.49
CA SER A 147 -2.68 -0.24 2.03
C SER A 147 -1.21 -0.32 1.68
N THR A 148 -0.73 0.43 0.69
CA THR A 148 0.63 0.28 0.14
C THR A 148 1.50 1.53 0.24
N PHE A 149 0.93 2.69 0.60
CA PHE A 149 1.67 3.96 0.64
C PHE A 149 2.92 3.86 1.50
N ARG A 150 2.80 3.28 2.71
CA ARG A 150 3.94 3.17 3.63
C ARG A 150 5.08 2.40 3.00
N SER A 151 4.82 1.18 2.55
CA SER A 151 5.80 0.30 1.93
C SER A 151 6.46 0.90 0.69
N ILE A 152 5.67 1.50 -0.21
CA ILE A 152 6.18 2.18 -1.40
C ILE A 152 7.11 3.34 -1.01
N VAL A 153 6.61 4.27 -0.19
CA VAL A 153 7.33 5.53 0.09
C VAL A 153 8.52 5.31 1.01
N SER A 154 8.46 4.36 1.94
CA SER A 154 9.61 4.01 2.81
C SER A 154 10.78 3.43 2.03
N SER A 155 10.54 2.89 0.83
CA SER A 155 11.60 2.36 -0.04
C SER A 155 12.31 3.45 -0.85
N TYR A 156 11.75 4.66 -0.94
CA TYR A 156 12.33 5.76 -1.69
C TYR A 156 13.50 6.38 -0.92
N PRO A 157 14.67 6.58 -1.54
CA PRO A 157 15.87 6.99 -0.80
C PRO A 157 15.92 8.48 -0.43
N GLY A 158 15.20 9.34 -1.15
CA GLY A 158 15.06 10.76 -0.83
C GLY A 158 13.96 11.04 0.20
N GLN A 159 13.68 12.32 0.46
CA GLN A 159 12.72 12.75 1.48
C GLN A 159 11.33 12.98 0.90
N LEU A 160 10.27 12.47 1.55
CA LEU A 160 8.89 12.82 1.22
C LEU A 160 8.60 14.25 1.71
N THR A 161 8.26 15.15 0.80
CA THR A 161 8.10 16.59 1.10
C THR A 161 6.69 17.10 0.95
N LEU A 162 5.92 16.47 0.06
CA LEU A 162 4.57 16.87 -0.25
C LEU A 162 3.73 15.66 -0.58
N VAL A 163 2.55 15.58 0.04
CA VAL A 163 1.51 14.62 -0.32
C VAL A 163 0.28 15.39 -0.77
N SER A 164 -0.22 15.14 -1.97
CA SER A 164 -1.56 15.55 -2.35
C SER A 164 -2.51 14.37 -2.32
N ILE A 165 -3.74 14.64 -1.91
CA ILE A 165 -4.86 13.72 -2.00
C ILE A 165 -5.88 14.42 -2.88
N GLN A 166 -5.88 14.07 -4.17
CA GLN A 166 -6.85 14.57 -5.13
C GLN A 166 -7.82 13.43 -5.38
N CYS A 167 -8.94 13.44 -4.66
CA CYS A 167 -9.97 12.42 -4.82
C CYS A 167 -11.01 12.92 -5.82
N PRO A 168 -11.07 12.44 -7.06
CA PRO A 168 -12.25 12.60 -7.90
C PRO A 168 -13.05 11.29 -7.90
N ASN A 169 -13.72 10.91 -6.79
CA ASN A 169 -14.67 9.79 -6.85
C ASN A 169 -16.09 10.33 -7.18
N PRO A 170 -16.70 10.02 -8.34
CA PRO A 170 -17.97 10.60 -8.77
C PRO A 170 -19.16 10.41 -7.81
N ASP A 171 -19.08 9.49 -6.85
CA ASP A 171 -20.08 9.29 -5.79
C ASP A 171 -19.95 10.28 -4.60
N PHE A 172 -19.40 11.48 -4.83
CA PHE A 172 -19.27 12.55 -3.84
C PHE A 172 -20.59 12.94 -3.15
N ASN A 173 -21.72 12.58 -3.73
CA ASN A 173 -23.03 12.86 -3.15
C ASN A 173 -23.31 12.06 -1.86
N LYS A 174 -22.54 10.98 -1.59
CA LYS A 174 -22.63 10.23 -0.33
C LYS A 174 -21.41 10.53 0.54
N GLU A 175 -21.63 11.24 1.64
CA GLU A 175 -20.59 11.64 2.61
C GLU A 175 -19.69 10.48 3.06
N GLN A 176 -20.28 9.30 3.27
CA GLN A 176 -19.61 8.05 3.63
C GLN A 176 -18.60 7.54 2.58
N ASN A 177 -18.73 7.95 1.32
CA ASN A 177 -17.82 7.56 0.24
C ASN A 177 -16.63 8.51 0.08
N ARG A 178 -16.73 9.75 0.58
CA ARG A 178 -15.68 10.79 0.48
C ARG A 178 -14.40 10.38 1.22
N TRP A 179 -14.57 9.70 2.36
CA TRP A 179 -13.48 9.33 3.27
C TRP A 179 -13.04 7.86 3.13
N ARG A 180 -13.52 7.15 2.09
CA ARG A 180 -13.20 5.73 1.93
C ARG A 180 -11.71 5.47 1.75
N MET A 181 -11.00 6.40 1.10
CA MET A 181 -9.57 6.33 0.84
C MET A 181 -8.73 6.90 2.00
N VAL A 182 -9.17 8.02 2.59
CA VAL A 182 -8.49 8.65 3.74
C VAL A 182 -8.82 7.88 5.03
N ARG A 183 -8.28 6.66 5.12
CA ARG A 183 -8.36 5.84 6.33
C ARG A 183 -7.22 6.21 7.29
N ARG A 184 -7.43 5.92 8.58
CA ARG A 184 -6.43 6.09 9.64
C ARG A 184 -5.05 5.57 9.24
N MET A 185 -4.99 4.39 8.64
CA MET A 185 -3.74 3.78 8.16
C MET A 185 -2.96 4.66 7.18
N LEU A 186 -3.65 5.27 6.19
CA LEU A 186 -3.02 6.17 5.23
C LEU A 186 -2.54 7.44 5.93
N VAL A 187 -3.37 8.01 6.81
CA VAL A 187 -3.05 9.23 7.56
C VAL A 187 -1.81 9.01 8.44
N GLU A 188 -1.75 7.91 9.18
CA GLU A 188 -0.60 7.55 10.00
C GLU A 188 0.65 7.29 9.14
N ALA A 189 0.51 6.65 7.98
CA ALA A 189 1.62 6.45 7.05
C ALA A 189 2.18 7.77 6.49
N VAL A 190 1.30 8.70 6.11
CA VAL A 190 1.71 10.04 5.67
C VAL A 190 2.37 10.79 6.82
N ALA A 191 1.77 10.81 8.01
CA ALA A 191 2.29 11.53 9.16
C ALA A 191 3.68 11.03 9.59
N ASP A 192 3.92 9.72 9.53
CA ASP A 192 5.20 9.12 9.93
C ASP A 192 6.32 9.35 8.92
N LEU A 193 6.00 9.40 7.62
CA LEU A 193 6.99 9.44 6.53
C LEU A 193 7.25 10.84 6.00
N LEU A 194 6.31 11.77 6.18
CA LEU A 194 6.46 13.14 5.73
C LEU A 194 7.57 13.82 6.54
N GLN A 195 8.51 14.46 5.85
CA GLN A 195 9.58 15.19 6.51
C GLN A 195 9.02 16.32 7.40
N VAL A 196 9.83 16.79 8.34
CA VAL A 196 9.51 17.99 9.14
C VAL A 196 9.26 19.17 8.19
N ASN A 197 8.16 19.91 8.42
CA ASN A 197 7.66 20.99 7.56
C ASN A 197 7.19 20.56 6.16
N GLY A 198 7.07 19.27 5.89
CA GLY A 198 6.39 18.77 4.70
C GLY A 198 4.92 19.17 4.68
N LYS A 199 4.31 19.16 3.50
CA LYS A 199 2.95 19.66 3.29
C LYS A 199 2.00 18.57 2.84
N VAL A 200 0.76 18.64 3.33
CA VAL A 200 -0.34 17.83 2.84
C VAL A 200 -1.37 18.76 2.20
N TYR A 201 -1.74 18.47 0.95
CA TYR A 201 -2.80 19.17 0.24
C TYR A 201 -3.95 18.20 -0.02
N SER A 202 -5.17 18.61 0.32
CA SER A 202 -6.39 17.85 0.01
C SER A 202 -7.38 18.79 -0.65
N VAL A 203 -7.98 18.33 -1.74
CA VAL A 203 -9.03 19.06 -2.49
C VAL A 203 -10.30 18.23 -2.49
#